data_AF-A0A7W6F9A8-F1
#
_entry.id   AF-A0A7W6F9A8-F1
#
_cell.length_a   1.000
_cell.length_b   1.000
_cell.length_c   1.000
_cell.angle_alpha   90.00
_cell.angle_beta   90.00
_cell.angle_gamma   90.00
#
_symmetry.space_group_name_H-M   'P 1'
#
loop_
_entity.id
_entity.type
_entity.pdbx_description
1 polymer ?
#
loop_
_entity_poly.entity_id
_entity_poly.type
_entity_poly.pdbx_seq_one_letter_code
_entity_poly.pdbx_strand_id
1 'polypeptide(L)'
;MPCRRPDPRQTSLADLLDLTLAPAPVLSPLEALVEAGIIRNVHLCSGGHIPDPDQPFMPRSLCFPVAYIKTWYDPEPRLYLNTPACADIPLVQRVEAVTGMRAVWDPRAANGQWHHAIDLASDADWRRLASSMAHTTVEAVEQAVGLKLTWGELSVANARALLAAIGSVEPDGRSAAEWDGISPGTSGGISCLPRGAWWAVHGLEDGWYRP
;
A
#
# COMPACT_ATOMS: atom_id res chain seq x y z
N MET A 1 -21.13 30.12 70.18
CA MET A 1 -19.77 29.79 69.70
C MET A 1 -19.72 30.11 68.20
N PRO A 2 -18.92 31.08 67.73
CA PRO A 2 -18.81 31.35 66.31
C PRO A 2 -17.80 30.39 65.66
N CYS A 3 -18.24 29.69 64.61
CA CYS A 3 -17.37 28.88 63.75
C CYS A 3 -16.35 29.76 63.02
N ARG A 4 -15.06 29.46 63.19
CA ARG A 4 -13.96 30.08 62.42
C ARG A 4 -14.16 29.76 60.94
N ARG A 5 -14.28 30.78 60.09
CA ARG A 5 -14.09 30.62 58.64
C ARG A 5 -12.64 30.21 58.36
N PRO A 6 -12.38 29.24 57.47
CA PRO A 6 -11.02 28.94 57.02
C PRO A 6 -10.42 30.17 56.33
N ASP A 7 -9.14 30.45 56.61
CA ASP A 7 -8.40 31.53 55.98
C ASP A 7 -8.09 31.14 54.51
N PRO A 8 -8.55 31.90 53.51
CA PRO A 8 -8.30 31.61 52.10
C PRO A 8 -6.81 31.75 51.69
N ARG A 9 -5.93 32.13 52.62
CA ARG A 9 -4.48 32.26 52.39
C ARG A 9 -3.65 31.10 52.95
N GLN A 10 -4.29 30.08 53.54
CA GLN A 10 -3.62 28.84 53.94
C GLN A 10 -3.73 27.79 52.83
N THR A 11 -3.23 28.11 51.64
CA THR A 11 -2.77 27.07 50.72
C THR A 11 -1.38 26.70 51.21
N SER A 12 -1.25 25.54 51.84
CA SER A 12 0.06 25.11 52.29
C SER A 12 0.93 24.81 51.07
N LEU A 13 2.24 25.02 51.18
CA LEU A 13 3.17 24.61 50.11
C LEU A 13 3.06 23.10 49.82
N ALA A 14 2.55 22.31 50.77
CA ALA A 14 2.26 20.89 50.59
C ALA A 14 1.08 20.63 49.65
N ASP A 15 0.08 21.53 49.57
CA ASP A 15 -1.03 21.42 48.60
C ASP A 15 -0.59 21.75 47.17
N LEU A 16 0.49 22.52 46.99
CA LEU A 16 1.12 22.78 45.69
C LEU A 16 2.11 21.68 45.27
N LEU A 17 2.56 20.87 46.23
CA LEU A 17 3.51 19.76 46.02
C LEU A 17 2.83 18.40 45.98
N ASP A 18 1.49 18.35 46.08
CA ASP A 18 0.70 17.18 45.68
C ASP A 18 0.65 17.07 44.15
N LEU A 19 1.84 17.14 43.54
CA LEU A 19 2.17 16.57 42.24
C LEU A 19 2.15 15.05 42.39
N THR A 20 0.99 14.51 42.76
CA THR A 20 0.63 13.20 42.23
C THR A 20 0.81 13.36 40.73
N LEU A 21 1.86 12.73 40.19
CA LEU A 21 2.12 12.67 38.76
C LEU A 21 0.82 12.19 38.13
N ALA A 22 0.01 13.13 37.65
CA ALA A 22 -1.12 12.80 36.80
C ALA A 22 -0.51 11.89 35.74
N PRO A 23 -1.06 10.68 35.54
CA PRO A 23 -0.51 9.78 34.53
C PRO A 23 -0.40 10.60 33.25
N ALA A 24 0.78 10.54 32.61
CA ALA A 24 1.04 11.31 31.41
C ALA A 24 -0.15 11.11 30.46
N PRO A 25 -0.68 12.18 29.84
CA PRO A 25 -1.81 12.04 28.94
C PRO A 25 -1.46 10.98 27.90
N VAL A 26 -2.33 9.98 27.75
CA VAL A 26 -2.16 8.94 26.74
C VAL A 26 -2.27 9.64 25.40
N LEU A 27 -1.14 9.74 24.70
CA LEU A 27 -1.08 10.33 23.37
C LEU A 27 -2.03 9.58 22.44
N SER A 28 -2.72 10.30 21.57
CA SER A 28 -3.43 9.65 20.47
C SER A 28 -2.43 8.90 19.58
N PRO A 29 -2.85 7.86 18.83
CA PRO A 29 -1.95 7.13 17.95
C PRO A 29 -1.14 8.01 16.99
N LEU A 30 -1.75 9.06 16.43
CA LEU A 30 -1.05 10.00 15.55
C LEU A 30 -0.01 10.86 16.28
N GLU A 31 -0.31 11.30 17.50
CA GLU A 31 0.65 12.05 18.32
C GLU A 31 1.82 11.17 18.74
N ALA A 32 1.57 9.90 19.08
CA ALA A 32 2.61 8.92 19.39
C ALA A 32 3.54 8.69 18.17
N LEU A 33 2.98 8.62 16.95
CA LEU A 33 3.78 8.52 15.72
C LEU A 33 4.63 9.76 15.45
N VAL A 34 4.13 10.96 15.78
CA VAL A 34 4.90 12.22 15.69
C VAL A 34 6.03 12.23 16.72
N GLU A 35 5.75 11.90 17.98
CA GLU A 35 6.75 11.84 19.05
C GLU A 35 7.85 10.82 18.74
N ALA A 36 7.49 9.68 18.17
CA ALA A 36 8.44 8.66 17.73
C ALA A 36 9.24 9.07 16.47
N GLY A 37 8.92 10.21 15.85
CA GLY A 37 9.58 10.68 14.63
C GLY A 37 9.27 9.82 13.39
N ILE A 38 8.20 9.03 13.42
CA ILE A 38 7.77 8.21 12.28
C ILE A 38 7.06 9.08 11.23
N ILE A 39 6.25 10.03 11.68
CA ILE A 39 5.63 11.04 10.83
C ILE A 39 6.00 12.45 11.32
N ARG A 40 6.01 13.44 10.41
CA ARG A 40 6.44 14.81 10.74
C ARG A 40 5.39 15.61 11.51
N ASN A 41 4.11 15.43 11.21
CA ASN A 41 2.99 16.01 11.94
C ASN A 41 1.72 15.20 11.65
N VAL A 42 0.68 15.42 12.45
CA VAL A 42 -0.61 14.70 12.38
C VAL A 42 -1.43 14.99 11.10
N HIS A 43 -1.03 15.99 10.30
CA HIS A 43 -1.73 16.44 9.09
C HIS A 43 -1.07 15.98 7.77
N LEU A 44 0.14 15.41 7.82
CA LEU A 44 0.97 15.15 6.63
C LEU A 44 0.76 13.78 5.99
N CYS A 45 -0.09 12.91 6.55
CA CYS A 45 -0.38 11.62 5.94
C CYS A 45 -1.38 11.80 4.79
N SER A 46 -0.88 11.98 3.56
CA SER A 46 -1.70 11.99 2.34
C SER A 46 -2.53 10.70 2.27
N GLY A 47 -3.84 10.82 2.50
CA GLY A 47 -4.73 9.65 2.57
C GLY A 47 -4.42 8.66 3.71
N GLY A 48 -3.60 9.03 4.70
CA GLY A 48 -3.24 8.16 5.82
C GLY A 48 -1.98 7.31 5.63
N HIS A 49 -1.35 7.30 4.44
CA HIS A 49 -0.18 6.47 4.16
C HIS A 49 1.06 6.93 4.94
N ILE A 50 1.76 5.97 5.56
CA ILE A 50 3.00 6.21 6.32
C ILE A 50 4.19 5.77 5.45
N PRO A 51 5.08 6.69 5.04
CA PRO A 51 6.21 6.36 4.19
C PRO A 51 7.31 5.63 4.98
N ASP A 52 7.96 4.68 4.33
CA ASP A 52 9.21 4.06 4.78
C ASP A 52 10.41 4.82 4.21
N PRO A 53 11.18 5.55 5.03
CA PRO A 53 12.33 6.31 4.56
C PRO A 53 13.47 5.42 4.07
N ASP A 54 13.48 4.14 4.46
CA ASP A 54 14.52 3.17 4.09
C ASP A 54 14.20 2.46 2.76
N GLN A 55 13.02 2.70 2.17
CA GLN A 55 12.59 2.10 0.92
C GLN A 55 12.64 3.11 -0.24
N PRO A 56 13.04 2.68 -1.46
CA PRO A 56 12.86 3.50 -2.65
C PRO A 56 11.38 3.75 -2.92
N PHE A 57 11.06 4.83 -3.64
CA PHE A 57 9.66 5.17 -3.95
C PHE A 57 8.93 4.05 -4.71
N MET A 58 9.63 3.32 -5.58
CA MET A 58 9.08 2.18 -6.32
C MET A 58 9.57 0.83 -5.78
N PRO A 59 8.66 -0.14 -5.54
CA PRO A 59 7.21 -0.03 -5.76
C PRO A 59 6.51 0.74 -4.64
N ARG A 60 5.41 1.44 -4.98
CA ARG A 60 4.63 2.23 -4.02
C ARG A 60 4.11 1.40 -2.84
N SER A 61 3.89 0.10 -3.06
CA SER A 61 3.45 -0.83 -2.03
C SER A 61 4.46 -1.05 -0.90
N LEU A 62 5.76 -0.88 -1.17
CA LEU A 62 6.82 -0.99 -0.17
C LEU A 62 7.23 0.37 0.38
N CYS A 63 7.16 1.44 -0.44
CA CYS A 63 7.38 2.80 0.04
C CYS A 63 6.31 3.23 1.06
N PHE A 64 5.07 2.73 0.91
CA PHE A 64 3.96 3.00 1.83
C PHE A 64 3.37 1.69 2.35
N PRO A 65 4.05 0.98 3.26
CA PRO A 65 3.67 -0.38 3.63
C PRO A 65 2.42 -0.43 4.52
N VAL A 66 2.11 0.67 5.22
CA VAL A 66 0.97 0.80 6.12
C VAL A 66 0.29 2.17 5.99
N ALA A 67 -1.02 2.20 6.21
CA ALA A 67 -1.81 3.42 6.27
C ALA A 67 -2.60 3.51 7.57
N TYR A 68 -2.57 4.66 8.23
CA TYR A 68 -3.48 5.02 9.31
C TYR A 68 -4.72 5.68 8.73
N ILE A 69 -5.86 5.00 8.81
CA ILE A 69 -7.12 5.48 8.25
C ILE A 69 -8.11 5.74 9.38
N LYS A 70 -8.61 6.96 9.43
CA LYS A 70 -9.78 7.35 10.23
C LYS A 70 -10.75 8.05 9.28
N THR A 71 -11.86 7.40 8.96
CA THR A 71 -12.87 8.00 8.09
C THR A 71 -13.81 8.85 8.93
N TRP A 72 -14.60 9.71 8.28
CA TRP A 72 -15.58 10.54 8.98
C TRP A 72 -16.78 9.74 9.50
N TYR A 73 -17.03 8.54 8.95
CA TYR A 73 -18.16 7.67 9.29
C TYR A 73 -17.77 6.47 10.16
N ASP A 74 -16.49 6.10 10.22
CA ASP A 74 -15.95 5.12 11.17
C ASP A 74 -15.18 5.87 12.28
N PRO A 75 -15.72 5.93 13.51
CA PRO A 75 -15.06 6.64 14.60
C PRO A 75 -13.76 5.97 15.06
N GLU A 76 -13.56 4.70 14.75
CA GLU A 76 -12.41 3.91 15.21
C GLU A 76 -11.29 3.93 14.15
N PRO A 77 -10.10 4.48 14.46
CA PRO A 77 -8.99 4.46 13.52
C PRO A 77 -8.46 3.04 13.33
N ARG A 78 -7.95 2.75 12.12
CA ARG A 78 -7.38 1.45 11.77
C ARG A 78 -6.05 1.60 11.05
N LEU A 79 -5.18 0.62 11.24
CA LEU A 79 -3.95 0.46 10.47
C LEU A 79 -4.19 -0.57 9.38
N TYR A 80 -3.99 -0.19 8.11
CA TYR A 80 -4.15 -1.08 6.97
C TYR A 80 -2.82 -1.33 6.28
N LEU A 81 -2.51 -2.61 6.08
CA LEU A 81 -1.37 -3.05 5.28
C LEU A 81 -1.66 -2.87 3.80
N ASN A 82 -0.68 -2.41 3.03
CA ASN A 82 -0.83 -2.27 1.58
C ASN A 82 -0.83 -3.65 0.88
N THR A 83 -0.07 -4.60 1.42
CA THR A 83 -0.05 -6.01 1.00
C THR A 83 0.05 -6.91 2.24
N PRO A 84 -0.36 -8.19 2.19
CA PRO A 84 -0.25 -9.08 3.35
C PRO A 84 1.17 -9.17 3.90
N ALA A 85 2.17 -9.29 3.01
CA ALA A 85 3.58 -9.41 3.39
C ALA A 85 4.20 -8.12 3.96
N CYS A 86 3.49 -6.99 3.95
CA CYS A 86 3.96 -5.78 4.63
C CYS A 86 3.99 -5.93 6.16
N ALA A 87 3.30 -6.92 6.73
CA ALA A 87 3.28 -7.16 8.18
C ALA A 87 4.68 -7.38 8.79
N ASP A 88 5.61 -7.91 8.00
CA ASP A 88 6.96 -8.23 8.45
C ASP A 88 7.97 -7.08 8.25
N ILE A 89 7.53 -5.94 7.71
CA ILE A 89 8.40 -4.78 7.47
C ILE A 89 8.72 -4.09 8.80
N PRO A 90 9.99 -3.76 9.11
CA PRO A 90 10.38 -3.16 10.39
C PRO A 90 9.63 -1.88 10.75
N LEU A 91 9.32 -1.03 9.76
CA LEU A 91 8.50 0.16 9.97
C LEU A 91 7.12 -0.19 10.51
N VAL A 92 6.47 -1.22 9.97
CA VAL A 92 5.12 -1.63 10.37
C VAL A 92 5.13 -2.09 11.82
N GLN A 93 6.10 -2.92 12.20
CA GLN A 93 6.27 -3.38 13.59
C GLN A 93 6.49 -2.21 14.55
N ARG A 94 7.27 -1.20 14.13
CA ARG A 94 7.51 0.01 14.91
C ARG A 94 6.24 0.87 15.05
N VAL A 95 5.46 1.01 13.98
CA VAL A 95 4.16 1.70 14.00
C VAL A 95 3.21 1.01 14.98
N GLU A 96 3.10 -0.32 14.94
CA GLU A 96 2.25 -1.08 15.86
C GLU A 96 2.71 -0.91 17.32
N ALA A 97 4.02 -0.99 17.58
CA ALA A 97 4.56 -0.83 18.93
C ALA A 97 4.31 0.57 19.52
N VAL A 98 4.44 1.62 18.70
CA VAL A 98 4.23 3.02 19.12
C VAL A 98 2.75 3.33 19.33
N THR A 99 1.87 2.80 18.48
CA THR A 99 0.43 3.12 18.52
C THR A 99 -0.37 2.18 19.42
N GLY A 100 0.17 0.99 19.74
CA GLY A 100 -0.58 -0.10 20.38
C GLY A 100 -1.63 -0.74 19.46
N MET A 101 -1.69 -0.35 18.19
CA MET A 101 -2.65 -0.86 17.21
C MET A 101 -2.03 -2.02 16.42
N ARG A 102 -2.86 -2.96 15.95
CA ARG A 102 -2.43 -4.00 15.01
C ARG A 102 -2.80 -3.62 13.59
N ALA A 103 -1.84 -3.71 12.67
CA ALA A 103 -2.08 -3.54 11.25
C ALA A 103 -2.75 -4.79 10.68
N VAL A 104 -3.78 -4.56 9.87
CA VAL A 104 -4.56 -5.63 9.22
C VAL A 104 -4.53 -5.44 7.71
N TRP A 105 -4.57 -6.55 6.98
CA TRP A 105 -4.78 -6.51 5.54
C TRP A 105 -6.26 -6.71 5.23
N ASP A 106 -6.82 -5.85 4.37
CA ASP A 106 -8.18 -5.98 3.85
C ASP A 106 -8.12 -6.15 2.32
N PRO A 107 -8.65 -7.25 1.74
CA PRO A 107 -8.70 -7.45 0.29
C PRO A 107 -9.49 -6.37 -0.45
N ARG A 108 -10.41 -5.65 0.22
CA ARG A 108 -11.14 -4.51 -0.38
C ARG A 108 -10.25 -3.28 -0.56
N ALA A 109 -9.12 -3.24 0.13
CA ALA A 109 -8.08 -2.23 0.01
C ALA A 109 -6.89 -2.71 -0.85
N ALA A 110 -7.05 -3.76 -1.67
CA ALA A 110 -5.99 -4.46 -2.41
C ALA A 110 -5.24 -3.66 -3.50
N ASN A 111 -5.35 -2.33 -3.51
CA ASN A 111 -4.58 -1.47 -4.41
C ASN A 111 -3.07 -1.69 -4.27
N GLY A 112 -2.57 -2.09 -3.10
CA GLY A 112 -1.14 -2.34 -2.91
C GLY A 112 -0.62 -3.55 -3.70
N GLN A 113 -1.40 -4.63 -3.85
CA GLN A 113 -1.00 -5.78 -4.66
C GLN A 113 -0.92 -5.41 -6.15
N TRP A 114 -1.89 -4.62 -6.63
CA TRP A 114 -1.87 -4.03 -7.97
C TRP A 114 -0.67 -3.11 -8.16
N HIS A 115 -0.45 -2.15 -7.25
CA HIS A 115 0.67 -1.22 -7.30
C HIS A 115 2.01 -1.96 -7.30
N HIS A 116 2.14 -3.03 -6.53
CA HIS A 116 3.35 -3.86 -6.54
C HIS A 116 3.61 -4.47 -7.93
N ALA A 117 2.58 -5.03 -8.56
CA ALA A 117 2.70 -5.62 -9.89
C ALA A 117 2.99 -4.56 -10.97
N ILE A 118 2.18 -3.50 -11.05
CA ILE A 118 2.30 -2.49 -12.12
C ILE A 118 3.56 -1.64 -12.01
N ASP A 119 4.09 -1.40 -10.80
CA ASP A 119 5.31 -0.60 -10.63
C ASP A 119 6.57 -1.40 -11.02
N LEU A 120 6.55 -2.73 -10.90
CA LEU A 120 7.72 -3.59 -11.17
C LEU A 120 7.65 -4.35 -12.50
N ALA A 121 6.50 -4.35 -13.19
CA ALA A 121 6.35 -4.98 -14.50
C ALA A 121 7.03 -4.15 -15.61
N SER A 122 8.36 -4.08 -15.58
CA SER A 122 9.19 -3.37 -16.55
C SER A 122 10.40 -4.20 -16.95
N ASP A 123 11.06 -3.85 -18.06
CA ASP A 123 12.31 -4.52 -18.45
C ASP A 123 13.41 -4.43 -17.37
N ALA A 124 13.41 -3.37 -16.58
CA ALA A 124 14.39 -3.16 -15.50
C ALA A 124 14.09 -4.02 -14.26
N ASP A 125 12.81 -4.20 -13.92
CA ASP A 125 12.40 -4.69 -12.60
C ASP A 125 11.64 -6.03 -12.61
N TRP A 126 11.38 -6.65 -13.78
CA TRP A 126 10.58 -7.88 -13.85
C TRP A 126 11.14 -9.03 -12.97
N ARG A 127 12.47 -9.13 -12.83
CA ARG A 127 13.10 -10.14 -11.95
C ARG A 127 12.81 -9.88 -10.49
N ARG A 128 12.81 -8.60 -10.10
CA ARG A 128 12.44 -8.18 -8.75
C ARG A 128 10.98 -8.56 -8.48
N LEU A 129 10.07 -8.28 -9.41
CA LEU A 129 8.67 -8.69 -9.33
C LEU A 129 8.51 -10.21 -9.13
N ALA A 130 9.18 -11.01 -9.97
CA ALA A 130 9.13 -12.46 -9.86
C ALA A 130 9.61 -12.97 -8.49
N SER A 131 10.60 -12.29 -7.88
CA SER A 131 11.14 -12.64 -6.57
C SER A 131 10.31 -12.15 -5.37
N SER A 132 9.32 -11.27 -5.60
CA SER A 132 8.55 -10.60 -4.53
C SER A 132 7.05 -10.90 -4.58
N MET A 133 6.68 -12.08 -5.08
CA MET A 133 5.27 -12.50 -5.22
C MET A 133 4.47 -12.53 -3.91
N ALA A 134 5.11 -12.56 -2.74
CA ALA A 134 4.42 -12.41 -1.45
C ALA A 134 3.65 -11.08 -1.30
N HIS A 135 3.99 -10.07 -2.11
CA HIS A 135 3.36 -8.75 -2.12
C HIS A 135 2.30 -8.58 -3.22
N THR A 136 2.04 -9.59 -4.04
CA THR A 136 1.08 -9.47 -5.16
C THR A 136 0.39 -10.81 -5.46
N THR A 137 -0.35 -10.88 -6.56
CA THR A 137 -1.01 -12.10 -7.04
C THR A 137 -0.65 -12.35 -8.50
N VAL A 138 -0.76 -13.60 -8.95
CA VAL A 138 -0.55 -13.94 -10.36
C VAL A 138 -1.49 -13.12 -11.25
N GLU A 139 -2.76 -12.99 -10.87
CA GLU A 139 -3.75 -12.19 -11.60
C GLU A 139 -3.33 -10.72 -11.75
N ALA A 140 -2.84 -10.08 -10.67
CA ALA A 140 -2.37 -8.70 -10.73
C ALA A 140 -1.14 -8.56 -11.65
N VAL A 141 -0.23 -9.53 -11.63
CA VAL A 141 0.93 -9.55 -12.51
C VAL A 141 0.53 -9.76 -13.97
N GLU A 142 -0.39 -10.66 -14.26
CA GLU A 142 -0.88 -10.88 -15.62
C GLU A 142 -1.55 -9.62 -16.19
N GLN A 143 -2.37 -8.93 -15.40
CA GLN A 143 -2.96 -7.65 -15.80
C GLN A 143 -1.88 -6.58 -16.03
N ALA A 144 -0.88 -6.49 -15.15
CA ALA A 144 0.21 -5.53 -15.29
C ALA A 144 1.08 -5.78 -16.52
N VAL A 145 1.42 -7.05 -16.81
CA VAL A 145 2.17 -7.45 -17.99
C VAL A 145 1.43 -7.07 -19.27
N GLY A 146 0.12 -7.34 -19.33
CA GLY A 146 -0.70 -6.95 -20.48
C GLY A 146 -0.61 -5.45 -20.77
N LEU A 147 -0.81 -4.61 -19.74
CA LEU A 147 -0.69 -3.15 -19.88
C LEU A 147 0.72 -2.71 -20.28
N LYS A 148 1.75 -3.23 -19.62
CA LYS A 148 3.14 -2.79 -19.82
C LYS A 148 3.71 -3.20 -21.18
N LEU A 149 3.26 -4.34 -21.72
CA LEU A 149 3.50 -4.70 -23.12
C LEU A 149 2.85 -3.69 -24.06
N THR A 150 1.57 -3.35 -23.84
CA THR A 150 0.86 -2.37 -24.70
C THR A 150 1.41 -0.95 -24.60
N TRP A 151 2.07 -0.59 -23.50
CA TRP A 151 2.74 0.71 -23.33
C TRP A 151 4.20 0.72 -23.80
N GLY A 152 4.75 -0.44 -24.19
CA GLY A 152 6.14 -0.57 -24.61
C GLY A 152 7.16 -0.45 -23.48
N GLU A 153 6.74 -0.62 -22.22
CA GLU A 153 7.60 -0.54 -21.02
C GLU A 153 8.15 -1.91 -20.59
N LEU A 154 7.62 -2.99 -21.16
CA LEU A 154 8.06 -4.36 -20.96
C LEU A 154 8.18 -5.06 -22.32
N SER A 155 9.34 -5.64 -22.60
CA SER A 155 9.57 -6.42 -23.82
C SER A 155 8.87 -7.78 -23.77
N VAL A 156 8.50 -8.32 -24.93
CA VAL A 156 7.88 -9.66 -25.07
C VAL A 156 8.74 -10.75 -24.43
N ALA A 157 10.06 -10.69 -24.61
CA ALA A 157 10.99 -11.67 -24.06
C ALA A 157 10.96 -11.68 -22.52
N ASN A 158 11.03 -10.49 -21.89
CA ASN A 158 10.96 -10.38 -20.43
C ASN A 158 9.56 -10.68 -19.89
N ALA A 159 8.49 -10.33 -20.62
CA ALA A 159 7.13 -10.72 -20.28
C ALA A 159 6.95 -12.23 -20.22
N ARG A 160 7.40 -12.97 -21.25
CA ARG A 160 7.38 -14.45 -21.23
C ARG A 160 8.16 -15.02 -20.05
N ALA A 161 9.35 -14.48 -19.79
CA ALA A 161 10.19 -14.93 -18.68
C ALA A 161 9.51 -14.69 -17.32
N LEU A 162 8.88 -13.53 -17.13
CA LEU A 162 8.12 -13.21 -15.92
C LEU A 162 6.91 -14.12 -15.75
N LEU A 163 6.08 -14.30 -16.80
CA LEU A 163 4.90 -15.15 -16.76
C LEU A 163 5.26 -16.60 -16.45
N ALA A 164 6.34 -17.12 -17.06
CA ALA A 164 6.86 -18.44 -16.73
C ALA A 164 7.35 -18.52 -15.27
N ALA A 165 8.06 -17.50 -14.78
CA ALA A 165 8.61 -17.49 -13.42
C ALA A 165 7.52 -17.49 -12.32
N ILE A 166 6.37 -16.87 -12.58
CA ILE A 166 5.22 -16.86 -11.65
C ILE A 166 4.27 -18.04 -11.85
N GLY A 167 4.54 -18.94 -12.79
CA GLY A 167 3.70 -20.09 -13.10
C GLY A 167 2.39 -19.75 -13.81
N SER A 168 2.33 -18.63 -14.52
CA SER A 168 1.20 -18.30 -15.39
C SER A 168 1.12 -19.30 -16.55
N VAL A 169 -0.07 -19.83 -16.80
CA VAL A 169 -0.29 -20.87 -17.81
C VAL A 169 -0.61 -20.22 -19.15
N GLU A 170 0.25 -20.45 -20.14
CA GLU A 170 -0.03 -20.05 -21.52
C GLU A 170 -1.22 -20.87 -22.06
N PRO A 171 -2.30 -20.23 -22.56
CA PRO A 171 -3.46 -20.93 -23.07
C PRO A 171 -3.16 -21.69 -24.36
N ASP A 172 -3.88 -22.81 -24.57
CA ASP A 172 -3.81 -23.58 -25.81
C ASP A 172 -4.45 -22.79 -26.97
N GLY A 173 -3.59 -22.32 -27.88
CA GLY A 173 -4.01 -21.64 -29.10
C GLY A 173 -3.83 -20.12 -29.06
N ARG A 174 -3.83 -19.54 -30.25
CA ARG A 174 -3.78 -18.09 -30.49
C ARG A 174 -5.02 -17.74 -31.30
N SER A 175 -5.83 -16.79 -30.84
CA SER A 175 -7.06 -16.43 -31.56
C SER A 175 -7.04 -14.96 -32.00
N ALA A 176 -6.79 -14.73 -33.29
CA ALA A 176 -7.00 -13.43 -33.90
C ALA A 176 -8.49 -13.00 -33.85
N ALA A 177 -9.43 -13.94 -33.75
CA ALA A 177 -10.84 -13.60 -33.54
C ALA A 177 -11.09 -12.93 -32.17
N GLU A 178 -10.24 -13.17 -31.18
CA GLU A 178 -10.27 -12.36 -29.97
C GLU A 178 -9.87 -10.92 -30.32
N TRP A 179 -8.81 -10.69 -31.09
CA TRP A 179 -8.39 -9.35 -31.54
C TRP A 179 -9.53 -8.55 -32.19
N ASP A 180 -10.28 -9.15 -33.13
CA ASP A 180 -11.38 -8.47 -33.83
C ASP A 180 -12.50 -7.99 -32.91
N GLY A 181 -12.63 -8.57 -31.72
CA GLY A 181 -13.57 -8.13 -30.67
C GLY A 181 -13.10 -6.92 -29.86
N ILE A 182 -11.94 -6.32 -30.17
CA ILE A 182 -11.42 -5.15 -29.45
C ILE A 182 -12.11 -3.89 -29.94
N SER A 183 -12.82 -3.26 -29.02
CA SER A 183 -13.25 -1.88 -29.20
C SER A 183 -12.26 -0.95 -28.49
N PRO A 184 -11.88 0.18 -29.11
CA PRO A 184 -11.21 1.26 -28.41
C PRO A 184 -12.04 1.64 -27.17
N GLY A 185 -11.39 1.77 -26.03
CA GLY A 185 -12.00 2.36 -24.85
C GLY A 185 -12.45 3.80 -25.15
N THR A 186 -13.39 4.30 -24.35
CA THR A 186 -13.95 5.65 -24.51
C THR A 186 -12.90 6.77 -24.41
N SER A 187 -11.72 6.48 -23.86
CA SER A 187 -10.56 7.36 -23.77
C SER A 187 -9.53 7.21 -24.89
N GLY A 188 -9.80 6.38 -25.92
CA GLY A 188 -8.87 6.13 -27.03
C GLY A 188 -7.77 5.10 -26.74
N GLY A 189 -7.74 4.51 -25.53
CA GLY A 189 -6.86 3.38 -25.20
C GLY A 189 -7.48 2.02 -25.56
N ILE A 190 -6.67 1.00 -25.80
CA ILE A 190 -7.17 -0.39 -25.93
C ILE A 190 -7.61 -0.88 -24.54
N SER A 191 -8.90 -1.24 -24.38
CA SER A 191 -9.37 -1.87 -23.14
C SER A 191 -8.74 -3.26 -23.03
N CYS A 192 -7.73 -3.39 -22.17
CA CYS A 192 -7.07 -4.66 -21.86
C CYS A 192 -7.90 -5.52 -20.88
N LEU A 193 -9.10 -5.09 -20.51
CA LEU A 193 -10.02 -5.87 -19.68
C LEU A 193 -11.09 -6.51 -20.57
N PRO A 194 -11.33 -7.84 -20.50
CA PRO A 194 -10.77 -8.84 -19.58
C PRO A 194 -9.68 -9.71 -20.22
N ARG A 195 -8.62 -9.11 -20.78
CA ARG A 195 -7.64 -9.84 -21.60
C ARG A 195 -6.30 -9.95 -20.88
N GLY A 196 -5.96 -11.19 -20.52
CA GLY A 196 -4.76 -11.50 -19.74
C GLY A 196 -3.45 -11.28 -20.51
N ALA A 197 -2.33 -11.36 -19.80
CA ALA A 197 -0.99 -11.13 -20.33
C ALA A 197 -0.67 -11.91 -21.62
N TRP A 198 -1.11 -13.16 -21.72
CA TRP A 198 -0.81 -14.03 -22.86
C TRP A 198 -1.41 -13.53 -24.16
N TRP A 199 -2.58 -12.92 -24.09
CA TRP A 199 -3.20 -12.28 -25.24
C TRP A 199 -2.30 -11.16 -25.79
N ALA A 200 -1.73 -10.33 -24.91
CA ALA A 200 -0.82 -9.25 -25.30
C ALA A 200 0.50 -9.80 -25.87
N VAL A 201 1.04 -10.86 -25.27
CA VAL A 201 2.23 -11.56 -25.79
C VAL A 201 1.98 -12.07 -27.20
N HIS A 202 0.90 -12.83 -27.43
CA HIS A 202 0.59 -13.40 -28.75
C HIS A 202 0.33 -12.32 -29.78
N GLY A 203 -0.43 -11.27 -29.44
CA GLY A 203 -0.73 -10.20 -30.38
C GLY A 203 0.50 -9.40 -30.83
N LEU A 204 1.51 -9.23 -29.97
CA LEU A 204 2.79 -8.64 -30.36
C LEU A 204 3.65 -9.59 -31.18
N GLU A 205 3.69 -10.88 -30.84
CA GLU A 205 4.44 -11.89 -31.61
C GLU A 205 3.90 -12.10 -33.02
N ASP A 206 2.57 -12.13 -33.16
CA ASP A 206 1.88 -12.35 -34.43
C ASP A 206 1.71 -11.03 -35.23
N GLY A 207 2.12 -9.89 -34.65
CA GLY A 207 2.13 -8.59 -35.30
C GLY A 207 0.74 -7.97 -35.49
N TRP A 208 -0.25 -8.36 -34.68
CA TRP A 208 -1.60 -7.78 -34.71
C TRP A 208 -1.59 -6.31 -34.27
N TYR A 209 -0.66 -5.93 -33.41
CA TYR A 209 -0.43 -4.56 -33.00
C TYR A 209 1.03 -4.28 -32.66
N ARG A 210 1.32 -3.00 -32.41
CA ARG A 210 2.59 -2.53 -31.88
C ARG A 210 2.32 -1.50 -30.77
N PRO A 211 3.16 -1.44 -29.73
CA PRO A 211 3.08 -0.41 -28.70
C PRO A 211 3.33 0.99 -29.28
#